data_AF-A0A834XXV9-F1
#
_entry.id   AF-A0A834XXV9-F1
#
_cell.length_a   1.000
_cell.length_b   1.000
_cell.length_c   1.000
_cell.angle_alpha   90.00
_cell.angle_beta   90.00
_cell.angle_gamma   90.00
#
_symmetry.space_group_name_H-M   'P 1'
#
loop_
_entity.id
_entity.type
_entity.pdbx_description
1 polymer ?
#
loop_
_entity_poly.entity_id
_entity_poly.type
_entity_poly.pdbx_seq_one_letter_code
_entity_poly.pdbx_strand_id
1 'polypeptide(L)'
;MVLSIEDSWKEATQGFDNDVCDAWFLKLQDAYSEDKRKYHNLDSLRNKLCHYDDIKNQLKNPKALLLALLFQNFSYDPKALDGDNQNINKFNEFADEAKIPEDDELRTETCSLLKTALTHSTEEHKVDGAFGNEDAHYLLDLDMAVLGSSPDEYTEYTEKIRGEYSFLSEPIYTALRLKVLQNFLQIPNIFATKEFREKFEEQARKNILTEVEILS
;
A
#
# COMPACT_ATOMS: atom_id res chain seq x y z
N MET A 1 20.66 3.47 -4.32
CA MET A 1 20.19 3.16 -5.70
C MET A 1 18.76 2.71 -5.49
N VAL A 2 17.78 3.38 -6.11
CA VAL A 2 16.38 2.98 -5.96
C VAL A 2 16.25 1.53 -6.44
N LEU A 3 15.79 0.64 -5.57
CA LEU A 3 15.58 -0.77 -5.94
C LEU A 3 14.54 -0.85 -7.05
N SER A 4 14.85 -1.60 -8.11
CA SER A 4 13.82 -1.95 -9.09
C SER A 4 12.82 -2.93 -8.46
N ILE A 5 11.62 -3.05 -9.04
CA ILE A 5 10.63 -4.05 -8.58
C ILE A 5 11.22 -5.47 -8.66
N GLU A 6 12.07 -5.73 -9.66
CA GLU A 6 12.77 -7.01 -9.80
C GLU A 6 13.79 -7.24 -8.68
N ASP A 7 14.56 -6.21 -8.31
CA ASP A 7 15.53 -6.31 -7.21
C ASP A 7 14.82 -6.52 -5.88
N SER A 8 13.73 -5.79 -5.63
CA SER A 8 12.88 -5.98 -4.45
C SER A 8 12.25 -7.37 -4.41
N TRP A 9 11.79 -7.90 -5.56
CA TRP A 9 11.28 -9.26 -5.65
C TRP A 9 12.37 -10.28 -5.28
N LYS A 10 13.57 -10.13 -5.83
CA LYS A 10 14.72 -11.00 -5.52
C LYS A 10 15.13 -10.92 -4.05
N GLU A 11 15.09 -9.73 -3.44
CA GLU A 11 15.34 -9.54 -2.00
C GLU A 11 14.30 -10.28 -1.15
N ALA A 12 13.01 -10.12 -1.48
CA ALA A 12 11.90 -10.76 -0.77
C ALA A 12 11.93 -12.29 -0.89
N THR A 13 12.36 -12.81 -2.03
CA THR A 13 12.30 -14.24 -2.36
C THR A 13 13.62 -14.98 -2.23
N GLN A 14 14.66 -14.30 -1.73
CA GLN A 14 15.98 -14.89 -1.54
C GLN A 14 15.90 -16.14 -0.64
N GLY A 15 16.28 -17.29 -1.21
CA GLY A 15 16.32 -18.59 -0.53
C GLY A 15 15.20 -19.55 -0.96
N PHE A 16 14.27 -19.10 -1.81
CA PHE A 16 13.21 -19.96 -2.37
C PHE A 16 13.58 -20.54 -3.73
N ASP A 17 12.73 -21.43 -4.23
CA ASP A 17 12.91 -22.08 -5.54
C ASP A 17 12.82 -21.04 -6.67
N ASN A 18 13.87 -20.94 -7.49
CA ASN A 18 13.97 -19.91 -8.52
C ASN A 18 12.88 -20.04 -9.59
N ASP A 19 12.52 -21.27 -10.00
CA ASP A 19 11.51 -21.46 -11.05
C ASP A 19 10.13 -21.00 -10.57
N VAL A 20 9.82 -21.25 -9.29
CA VAL A 20 8.61 -20.72 -8.64
C VAL A 20 8.66 -19.19 -8.56
N CYS A 21 9.79 -18.62 -8.13
CA CYS A 21 9.93 -17.18 -7.97
C CYS A 21 9.82 -16.43 -9.30
N ASP A 22 10.44 -16.94 -10.36
CA ASP A 22 10.38 -16.35 -11.70
C ASP A 22 8.95 -16.42 -12.26
N ALA A 23 8.25 -17.55 -12.08
CA ALA A 23 6.86 -17.70 -12.50
C ALA A 23 5.93 -16.72 -11.77
N TRP A 24 6.11 -16.53 -10.46
CA TRP A 24 5.28 -15.59 -9.68
C TRP A 24 5.63 -14.13 -9.93
N PHE A 25 6.88 -13.81 -10.26
CA PHE A 25 7.25 -12.46 -10.68
C PHE A 25 6.51 -12.06 -11.95
N LEU A 26 6.44 -12.95 -12.95
CA LEU A 26 5.68 -12.71 -14.18
C LEU A 26 4.19 -12.49 -13.87
N LYS A 27 3.59 -13.33 -13.01
CA LYS A 27 2.18 -13.14 -12.57
C LYS A 27 1.97 -11.78 -11.89
N LEU A 28 2.91 -11.35 -11.05
CA LEU A 28 2.86 -10.04 -10.39
C LEU A 28 2.94 -8.90 -11.41
N GLN A 29 3.87 -8.99 -12.36
CA GLN A 29 4.00 -7.98 -13.42
C GLN A 29 2.74 -7.89 -14.27
N ASP A 30 2.17 -9.03 -14.67
CA ASP A 30 0.92 -9.08 -15.43
C ASP A 30 -0.23 -8.46 -14.64
N ALA A 31 -0.38 -8.82 -13.36
CA ALA A 31 -1.44 -8.32 -12.49
C ALA A 31 -1.38 -6.79 -12.33
N TYR A 32 -0.19 -6.23 -12.09
CA TYR A 32 -0.02 -4.78 -11.93
C TYR A 32 0.00 -4.01 -13.27
N SER A 33 -0.01 -4.70 -14.41
CA SER A 33 -0.05 -4.10 -15.75
C SER A 33 -1.44 -4.10 -16.38
N GLU A 34 -2.48 -4.56 -15.68
CA GLU A 34 -3.85 -4.56 -16.20
C GLU A 34 -4.32 -3.14 -16.57
N ASP A 35 -4.86 -2.95 -17.78
CA ASP A 35 -5.27 -1.64 -18.33
C ASP A 35 -6.23 -0.82 -17.44
N LYS A 36 -7.02 -1.49 -16.61
CA LYS A 36 -7.97 -0.86 -15.68
C LYS A 36 -7.29 -0.18 -14.49
N ARG A 37 -6.04 -0.55 -14.14
CA ARG A 37 -5.28 0.00 -13.02
C ARG A 37 -4.61 1.31 -13.42
N LYS A 38 -5.28 2.43 -13.14
CA LYS A 38 -4.73 3.76 -13.44
C LYS A 38 -3.74 4.23 -12.37
N TYR A 39 -3.95 3.84 -11.11
CA TYR A 39 -3.07 4.15 -10.00
C TYR A 39 -2.42 2.89 -9.39
N HIS A 40 -3.17 1.83 -9.11
CA HIS A 40 -2.69 0.62 -8.42
C HIS A 40 -1.90 -0.33 -9.36
N ASN A 41 -0.87 0.22 -10.00
CA ASN A 41 -0.04 -0.39 -11.04
C ASN A 41 1.45 -0.42 -10.65
N LEU A 42 2.31 -0.82 -11.59
CA LEU A 42 3.76 -0.93 -11.37
C LEU A 42 4.42 0.38 -10.92
N ASP A 43 3.92 1.55 -11.35
CA ASP A 43 4.52 2.83 -10.98
C ASP A 43 4.25 3.18 -9.52
N SER A 44 3.01 2.98 -9.02
CA SER A 44 2.73 3.21 -7.60
C SER A 44 3.44 2.20 -6.71
N LEU A 45 3.56 0.94 -7.14
CA LEU A 45 4.37 -0.06 -6.44
C LEU A 45 5.83 0.39 -6.34
N ARG A 46 6.42 0.86 -7.44
CA ARG A 46 7.80 1.38 -7.45
C ARG A 46 7.97 2.55 -6.48
N ASN A 47 7.01 3.49 -6.44
CA ASN A 47 7.05 4.62 -5.51
C ASN A 47 7.05 4.16 -4.04
N LYS A 48 6.24 3.15 -3.69
CA LYS A 48 6.26 2.56 -2.34
C LYS A 48 7.60 1.89 -2.04
N LEU A 49 8.18 1.18 -3.00
CA LEU A 49 9.48 0.53 -2.85
C LEU A 49 10.63 1.53 -2.65
N CYS A 50 10.55 2.73 -3.24
CA CYS A 50 11.49 3.82 -2.95
C CYS A 50 11.48 4.19 -1.46
N HIS A 51 10.29 4.37 -0.88
CA HIS A 51 10.16 4.70 0.54
C HIS A 51 10.50 3.52 1.46
N TYR A 52 10.23 2.29 1.03
CA TYR A 52 10.67 1.10 1.74
C TYR A 52 12.19 1.04 1.89
N ASP A 53 12.95 1.39 0.85
CA ASP A 53 14.43 1.37 0.89
C ASP A 53 14.99 2.32 1.96
N ASP A 54 14.32 3.45 2.21
CA ASP A 54 14.68 4.42 3.26
C ASP A 54 14.54 3.81 4.68
N ILE A 55 13.54 2.94 4.88
CA ILE A 55 13.14 2.46 6.23
C ILE A 55 13.44 1.00 6.52
N LYS A 56 13.87 0.20 5.54
CA LYS A 56 14.01 -1.27 5.69
C LYS A 56 14.93 -1.72 6.84
N ASN A 57 15.91 -0.90 7.21
CA ASN A 57 16.82 -1.18 8.33
C ASN A 57 16.19 -0.95 9.72
N GLN A 58 15.00 -0.35 9.78
CA GLN A 58 14.24 -0.09 11.00
C GLN A 58 13.15 -1.16 11.24
N LEU A 59 12.85 -1.97 10.22
CA LEU A 59 11.83 -3.00 10.26
C LEU A 59 12.30 -4.22 11.05
N LYS A 60 11.37 -4.88 11.74
CA LYS A 60 11.64 -6.15 12.44
C LYS A 60 11.77 -7.29 11.44
N ASN A 61 10.87 -7.35 10.45
CA ASN A 61 10.89 -8.33 9.38
C ASN A 61 10.74 -7.64 8.02
N PRO A 62 11.84 -7.09 7.47
CA PRO A 62 11.81 -6.41 6.19
C PRO A 62 11.35 -7.30 5.03
N LYS A 63 11.59 -8.62 5.08
CA LYS A 63 11.12 -9.55 4.04
C LYS A 63 9.60 -9.73 4.08
N ALA A 64 9.01 -9.88 5.27
CA ALA A 64 7.56 -10.01 5.41
C ALA A 64 6.82 -8.76 4.92
N LEU A 65 7.33 -7.58 5.28
CA LEU A 65 6.75 -6.32 4.82
C LEU A 65 6.90 -6.14 3.30
N LEU A 66 8.04 -6.52 2.73
CA LEU A 66 8.24 -6.43 1.28
C LEU A 66 7.27 -7.34 0.52
N LEU A 67 7.07 -8.58 0.98
CA LEU A 67 6.05 -9.47 0.44
C LEU A 67 4.64 -8.88 0.61
N ALA A 68 4.33 -8.28 1.76
CA ALA A 68 3.04 -7.63 1.96
C ALA A 68 2.81 -6.47 0.96
N LEU A 69 3.80 -5.62 0.72
CA LEU A 69 3.72 -4.54 -0.30
C LEU A 69 3.49 -5.08 -1.72
N LEU A 70 4.15 -6.18 -2.06
CA LEU A 70 4.06 -6.83 -3.36
C LEU A 70 2.69 -7.52 -3.57
N PHE A 71 2.08 -8.03 -2.50
CA PHE A 71 0.83 -8.79 -2.57
C PHE A 71 -0.43 -8.00 -2.22
N GLN A 72 -0.34 -6.86 -1.49
CA GLN A 72 -1.51 -6.13 -0.97
C GLN A 72 -2.51 -5.69 -2.03
N ASN A 73 -2.06 -5.49 -3.28
CA ASN A 73 -2.89 -5.13 -4.43
C ASN A 73 -2.68 -6.11 -5.60
N PHE A 74 -2.25 -7.35 -5.31
CA PHE A 74 -2.03 -8.37 -6.35
C PHE A 74 -3.32 -8.60 -7.15
N SER A 75 -4.42 -8.88 -6.45
CA SER A 75 -5.78 -8.80 -6.96
C SER A 75 -6.35 -7.43 -6.60
N TYR A 76 -6.81 -6.67 -7.61
CA TYR A 76 -7.40 -5.35 -7.42
C TYR A 76 -8.64 -5.17 -8.31
N ASP A 77 -9.75 -4.85 -7.67
CA ASP A 77 -10.97 -4.41 -8.34
C ASP A 77 -11.65 -3.32 -7.49
N PRO A 78 -11.71 -2.05 -7.96
CA PRO A 78 -12.35 -0.97 -7.22
C PRO A 78 -13.86 -1.14 -7.04
N LYS A 79 -14.47 -2.17 -7.67
CA LYS A 79 -15.87 -2.56 -7.47
C LYS A 79 -16.07 -3.64 -6.42
N ALA A 80 -14.99 -4.31 -6.00
CA ALA A 80 -15.07 -5.34 -4.98
C ALA A 80 -15.48 -4.71 -3.63
N LEU A 81 -16.14 -5.50 -2.79
CA LEU A 81 -16.44 -5.10 -1.43
C LEU A 81 -15.16 -5.17 -0.59
N ASP A 82 -14.97 -4.19 0.29
CA ASP A 82 -13.84 -4.15 1.22
C ASP A 82 -13.78 -5.41 2.10
N GLY A 83 -12.55 -5.85 2.42
CA GLY A 83 -12.31 -6.90 3.42
C GLY A 83 -12.27 -8.34 2.90
N ASP A 84 -12.16 -8.56 1.58
CA ASP A 84 -11.89 -9.91 1.06
C ASP A 84 -10.40 -10.28 1.24
N ASN A 85 -10.16 -11.52 1.66
CA ASN A 85 -8.83 -12.08 1.90
C ASN A 85 -8.14 -12.53 0.59
N GLN A 86 -8.55 -12.03 -0.59
CA GLN A 86 -8.03 -12.49 -1.89
C GLN A 86 -6.51 -12.38 -1.98
N ASN A 87 -5.95 -11.27 -1.50
CA ASN A 87 -4.51 -11.02 -1.55
C ASN A 87 -3.73 -11.89 -0.55
N ILE A 88 -4.33 -12.21 0.60
CA ILE A 88 -3.81 -13.21 1.54
C ILE A 88 -3.84 -14.60 0.91
N ASN A 89 -4.92 -14.96 0.21
CA ASN A 89 -5.03 -16.24 -0.49
C ASN A 89 -3.99 -16.35 -1.61
N LYS A 90 -3.79 -15.29 -2.40
CA LYS A 90 -2.77 -15.23 -3.45
C LYS A 90 -1.36 -15.37 -2.90
N PHE A 91 -1.07 -14.72 -1.77
CA PHE A 91 0.20 -14.92 -1.08
C PHE A 91 0.36 -16.36 -0.57
N ASN A 92 -0.69 -16.98 -0.01
CA ASN A 92 -0.63 -18.37 0.44
C ASN A 92 -0.42 -19.36 -0.72
N GLU A 93 -1.04 -19.13 -1.89
CA GLU A 93 -0.76 -19.92 -3.11
C GLU A 93 0.75 -19.86 -3.47
N PHE A 94 1.34 -18.65 -3.46
CA PHE A 94 2.78 -18.49 -3.66
C PHE A 94 3.59 -19.22 -2.58
N ALA A 95 3.25 -19.04 -1.31
CA ALA A 95 3.94 -19.64 -0.18
C ALA A 95 3.92 -21.18 -0.25
N ASP A 96 2.79 -21.78 -0.64
CA ASP A 96 2.65 -23.22 -0.82
C ASP A 96 3.54 -23.74 -1.97
N GLU A 97 3.53 -23.07 -3.12
CA GLU A 97 4.39 -23.42 -4.26
C GLU A 97 5.89 -23.25 -3.91
N ALA A 98 6.22 -22.20 -3.15
CA ALA A 98 7.58 -21.92 -2.65
C ALA A 98 7.97 -22.80 -1.44
N LYS A 99 7.07 -23.66 -0.97
CA LYS A 99 7.24 -24.60 0.16
C LYS A 99 7.57 -23.90 1.49
N ILE A 100 7.01 -22.72 1.71
CA ILE A 100 7.10 -22.00 2.98
C ILE A 100 6.06 -22.61 3.96
N PRO A 101 6.49 -23.22 5.09
CA PRO A 101 5.57 -23.84 6.05
C PRO A 101 4.49 -22.88 6.57
N GLU A 102 3.32 -23.42 6.92
CA GLU A 102 2.20 -22.62 7.47
C GLU A 102 2.56 -21.89 8.77
N ASP A 103 3.43 -22.48 9.59
CA ASP A 103 3.90 -21.96 10.87
C ASP A 103 5.20 -21.15 10.76
N ASP A 104 5.72 -20.94 9.54
CA ASP A 104 6.89 -20.10 9.32
C ASP A 104 6.60 -18.64 9.67
N GLU A 105 7.54 -18.00 10.37
CA GLU A 105 7.43 -16.61 10.82
C GLU A 105 7.21 -15.64 9.65
N LEU A 106 7.90 -15.85 8.52
CA LEU A 106 7.74 -15.00 7.34
C LEU A 106 6.31 -15.07 6.80
N ARG A 107 5.74 -16.28 6.71
CA ARG A 107 4.40 -16.49 6.16
C ARG A 107 3.33 -15.91 7.08
N THR A 108 3.45 -16.20 8.37
CA THR A 108 2.49 -15.73 9.39
C THR A 108 2.51 -14.21 9.52
N GLU A 109 3.69 -13.58 9.53
CA GLU A 109 3.81 -12.13 9.58
C GLU A 109 3.34 -11.45 8.30
N THR A 110 3.67 -11.99 7.11
CA THR A 110 3.18 -11.44 5.84
C THR A 110 1.64 -11.47 5.79
N CYS A 111 1.02 -12.58 6.22
CA CYS A 111 -0.45 -12.66 6.29
C CYS A 111 -1.05 -11.66 7.29
N SER A 112 -0.39 -11.46 8.45
CA SER A 112 -0.81 -10.49 9.45
C SER A 112 -0.74 -9.04 8.93
N LEU A 113 0.32 -8.72 8.19
CA LEU A 113 0.53 -7.44 7.54
C LEU A 113 -0.51 -7.18 6.45
N LEU A 114 -0.75 -8.16 5.56
CA LEU A 114 -1.80 -8.07 4.54
C LEU A 114 -3.19 -7.90 5.16
N LYS A 115 -3.46 -8.56 6.29
CA LYS A 115 -4.71 -8.38 7.04
C LYS A 115 -4.83 -6.98 7.63
N THR A 116 -3.73 -6.43 8.15
CA THR A 116 -3.71 -5.05 8.67
C THR A 116 -3.89 -4.02 7.56
N ALA A 117 -3.36 -4.26 6.36
CA ALA A 117 -3.58 -3.38 5.21
C ALA A 117 -5.08 -3.16 4.90
N LEU A 118 -5.93 -4.16 5.16
CA LEU A 118 -7.39 -4.06 4.99
C LEU A 118 -8.08 -3.14 6.00
N THR A 119 -7.44 -2.80 7.13
CA THR A 119 -8.02 -1.91 8.14
C THR A 119 -7.76 -0.44 7.85
N HIS A 120 -6.77 -0.13 7.00
CA HIS A 120 -6.32 1.21 6.63
C HIS A 120 -5.95 2.14 7.80
N SER A 121 -5.91 1.62 9.04
CA SER A 121 -5.70 2.41 10.26
C SER A 121 -5.44 1.50 11.47
N THR A 122 -4.71 2.04 12.45
CA THR A 122 -4.44 1.47 13.79
C THR A 122 -4.83 2.47 14.89
N GLU A 123 -4.63 2.13 16.15
CA GLU A 123 -4.94 3.04 17.27
C GLU A 123 -4.03 4.27 17.31
N GLU A 124 -2.80 4.14 16.84
CA GLU A 124 -1.79 5.20 16.73
C GLU A 124 -2.22 6.31 15.76
N HIS A 125 -3.10 6.00 14.81
CA HIS A 125 -3.71 6.99 13.92
C HIS A 125 -4.80 7.80 14.65
N LYS A 126 -5.42 7.21 15.68
CA LYS A 126 -6.62 7.71 16.38
C LYS A 126 -6.29 8.45 17.68
N VAL A 127 -5.10 8.28 18.23
CA VAL A 127 -4.66 8.94 19.46
C VAL A 127 -3.65 10.04 19.13
N ASP A 128 -4.01 11.28 19.39
CA ASP A 128 -3.16 12.45 19.13
C ASP A 128 -1.77 12.30 19.77
N GLY A 129 -0.72 12.55 18.99
CA GLY A 129 0.68 12.42 19.43
C GLY A 129 1.18 10.99 19.68
N ALA A 130 0.35 9.95 19.54
CA ALA A 130 0.82 8.56 19.62
C ALA A 130 1.69 8.21 18.41
N PHE A 131 2.70 7.38 18.60
CA PHE A 131 3.56 6.87 17.54
C PHE A 131 3.60 5.35 17.57
N GLY A 132 3.53 4.75 16.39
CA GLY A 132 3.76 3.33 16.18
C GLY A 132 5.19 3.04 15.73
N ASN A 133 5.68 1.85 16.01
CA ASN A 133 6.99 1.36 15.56
C ASN A 133 6.99 -0.11 15.10
N GLU A 134 5.83 -0.74 15.04
CA GLU A 134 5.65 -2.05 14.43
C GLU A 134 5.58 -1.96 12.91
N ASP A 135 6.03 -3.00 12.22
CA ASP A 135 6.05 -3.11 10.75
C ASP A 135 4.68 -2.83 10.11
N ALA A 136 3.59 -3.15 10.81
CA ALA A 136 2.23 -2.82 10.36
C ALA A 136 2.00 -1.30 10.21
N HIS A 137 2.58 -0.47 11.07
CA HIS A 137 2.50 0.99 10.96
C HIS A 137 3.26 1.48 9.74
N TYR A 138 4.47 0.96 9.52
CA TYR A 138 5.27 1.30 8.34
C TYR A 138 4.57 0.88 7.05
N LEU A 139 3.92 -0.29 7.00
CA LEU A 139 3.16 -0.73 5.83
C LEU A 139 2.03 0.26 5.48
N LEU A 140 1.23 0.66 6.47
CA LEU A 140 0.14 1.61 6.25
C LEU A 140 0.67 3.00 5.85
N ASP A 141 1.74 3.46 6.49
CA ASP A 141 2.38 4.73 6.14
C ASP A 141 2.94 4.74 4.71
N LEU A 142 3.54 3.62 4.26
CA LEU A 142 3.99 3.44 2.88
C LEU A 142 2.82 3.48 1.89
N ASP A 143 1.68 2.90 2.24
CA ASP A 143 0.47 2.94 1.42
C ASP A 143 -0.08 4.36 1.26
N MET A 144 -0.01 5.15 2.33
CA MET A 144 -0.52 6.52 2.41
C MET A 144 0.49 7.60 2.00
N ALA A 145 1.76 7.26 1.75
CA ALA A 145 2.83 8.22 1.48
C ALA A 145 2.52 9.19 0.33
N VAL A 146 1.79 8.72 -0.69
CA VAL A 146 1.35 9.54 -1.83
C VAL A 146 0.55 10.77 -1.40
N LEU A 147 -0.16 10.70 -0.27
CA LEU A 147 -0.94 11.83 0.24
C LEU A 147 -0.03 13.02 0.54
N GLY A 148 1.17 12.78 1.06
CA GLY A 148 2.18 13.81 1.36
C GLY A 148 3.14 14.13 0.22
N SER A 149 2.86 13.68 -1.01
CA SER A 149 3.65 14.02 -2.20
C SER A 149 3.55 15.51 -2.57
N SER A 150 4.33 15.96 -3.55
CA SER A 150 4.21 17.33 -4.05
C SER A 150 2.81 17.60 -4.63
N PRO A 151 2.33 18.86 -4.66
CA PRO A 151 1.00 19.16 -5.19
C PRO A 151 0.74 18.66 -6.62
N ASP A 152 1.77 18.68 -7.47
CA ASP A 152 1.68 18.19 -8.85
C ASP A 152 1.51 16.66 -8.88
N GLU A 153 2.34 15.92 -8.13
CA GLU A 153 2.23 14.46 -8.00
C GLU A 153 0.90 14.03 -7.37
N TYR A 154 0.42 14.78 -6.37
CA TYR A 154 -0.88 14.54 -5.75
C TYR A 154 -2.02 14.76 -6.74
N THR A 155 -1.92 15.78 -7.59
CA THR A 155 -2.92 16.03 -8.65
C THR A 155 -2.98 14.85 -9.62
N GLU A 156 -1.83 14.37 -10.10
CA GLU A 156 -1.80 13.17 -10.95
C GLU A 156 -2.38 11.93 -10.25
N TYR A 157 -2.10 11.77 -8.95
CA TYR A 157 -2.67 10.71 -8.13
C TYR A 157 -4.21 10.79 -8.11
N THR A 158 -4.79 11.96 -7.85
CA THR A 158 -6.25 12.11 -7.79
C THR A 158 -6.92 11.85 -9.13
N GLU A 159 -6.32 12.27 -10.25
CA GLU A 159 -6.78 11.96 -11.60
C GLU A 159 -6.76 10.46 -11.90
N LYS A 160 -5.65 9.78 -11.53
CA LYS A 160 -5.51 8.32 -11.69
C LYS A 160 -6.56 7.59 -10.86
N ILE A 161 -6.76 7.97 -9.59
CA ILE A 161 -7.82 7.41 -8.74
C ILE A 161 -9.20 7.64 -9.36
N ARG A 162 -9.51 8.86 -9.84
CA ARG A 162 -10.79 9.14 -10.53
C ARG A 162 -11.01 8.18 -11.71
N GLY A 163 -9.95 7.88 -12.46
CA GLY A 163 -9.95 6.93 -13.57
C GLY A 163 -10.30 5.50 -13.18
N GLU A 164 -9.81 5.00 -12.04
CA GLU A 164 -10.16 3.66 -11.51
C GLU A 164 -11.64 3.57 -11.12
N TYR A 165 -12.20 4.68 -10.64
CA TYR A 165 -13.62 4.81 -10.29
C TYR A 165 -14.49 5.40 -11.42
N SER A 166 -14.04 5.33 -12.69
CA SER A 166 -14.77 5.85 -13.86
C SER A 166 -16.15 5.23 -14.09
N PHE A 167 -16.43 4.08 -13.47
CA PHE A 167 -17.76 3.44 -13.49
C PHE A 167 -18.80 4.13 -12.61
N LEU A 168 -18.37 5.00 -11.68
CA LEU A 168 -19.25 5.84 -10.86
C LEU A 168 -19.56 7.15 -11.59
N SER A 169 -20.84 7.57 -11.51
CA SER A 169 -21.22 8.91 -11.93
C SER A 169 -20.49 9.97 -11.09
N GLU A 170 -20.30 11.15 -11.65
CA GLU A 170 -19.58 12.23 -10.97
C GLU A 170 -20.13 12.56 -9.58
N PRO A 171 -21.46 12.73 -9.39
CA PRO A 171 -21.99 13.05 -8.06
C PRO A 171 -21.74 11.95 -7.01
N ILE A 172 -21.77 10.68 -7.43
CA ILE A 172 -21.54 9.54 -6.53
C ILE A 172 -20.06 9.46 -6.15
N TYR A 173 -19.17 9.58 -7.13
CA TYR A 173 -17.73 9.59 -6.88
C TYR A 173 -17.34 10.73 -5.94
N THR A 174 -17.77 11.96 -6.23
CA THR A 174 -17.47 13.14 -5.41
C THR A 174 -17.92 12.95 -3.97
N ALA A 175 -19.14 12.46 -3.74
CA ALA A 175 -19.65 12.22 -2.39
C ALA A 175 -18.83 11.18 -1.62
N LEU A 176 -18.46 10.07 -2.27
CA LEU A 176 -17.64 9.02 -1.66
C LEU A 176 -16.21 9.49 -1.38
N ARG A 177 -15.61 10.21 -2.33
CA ARG A 177 -14.25 10.75 -2.20
C ARG A 177 -14.17 11.80 -1.08
N LEU A 178 -15.12 12.73 -1.03
CA LEU A 178 -15.22 13.71 0.07
C LEU A 178 -15.33 13.02 1.44
N LYS A 179 -16.11 11.94 1.55
CA LYS A 179 -16.20 11.18 2.81
C LYS A 179 -14.83 10.61 3.24
N VAL A 180 -14.06 10.06 2.32
CA VAL A 180 -12.71 9.54 2.61
C VAL A 180 -11.77 10.67 3.04
N LEU A 181 -11.74 11.78 2.29
CA LEU A 181 -10.89 12.93 2.59
C LEU A 181 -11.24 13.58 3.94
N GLN A 182 -12.54 13.71 4.24
CA GLN A 182 -13.01 14.22 5.53
C GLN A 182 -12.60 13.30 6.69
N ASN A 183 -12.61 11.98 6.51
CA ASN A 183 -12.11 11.06 7.52
C ASN A 183 -10.61 11.30 7.79
N PHE A 184 -9.79 11.50 6.74
CA PHE A 184 -8.37 11.84 6.92
C PHE A 184 -8.16 13.16 7.68
N LEU A 185 -9.01 14.16 7.47
CA LEU A 185 -8.93 15.42 8.20
C LEU A 185 -9.37 15.29 9.68
N GLN A 186 -10.16 14.27 10.01
CA GLN A 186 -10.64 14.03 11.37
C GLN A 186 -9.70 13.15 12.19
N ILE A 187 -8.90 12.28 11.57
CA ILE A 187 -7.92 11.47 12.31
C ILE A 187 -6.76 12.35 12.82
N PRO A 188 -6.33 12.21 14.08
CA PRO A 188 -5.22 12.98 14.64
C PRO A 188 -3.91 12.81 13.88
N ASN A 189 -3.62 11.60 13.41
CA ASN A 189 -2.38 11.31 12.69
C ASN A 189 -2.71 10.54 11.40
N ILE A 190 -2.39 11.12 10.24
CA ILE A 190 -2.47 10.40 8.96
C ILE A 190 -1.38 9.34 8.90
N PHE A 191 -0.18 9.65 9.40
CA PHE A 191 0.93 8.71 9.48
C PHE A 191 1.19 8.27 10.93
N ALA A 192 1.25 6.97 11.18
CA ALA A 192 1.43 6.40 12.51
C ALA A 192 2.89 6.47 13.01
N THR A 193 3.86 6.36 12.12
CA THR A 193 5.28 6.38 12.49
C THR A 193 5.81 7.80 12.54
N LYS A 194 6.82 8.02 13.39
CA LYS A 194 7.41 9.34 13.58
C LYS A 194 8.05 9.89 12.30
N GLU A 195 8.82 9.06 11.60
CA GLU A 195 9.54 9.46 10.39
C GLU A 195 8.59 9.88 9.26
N PHE A 196 7.56 9.09 8.97
CA PHE A 196 6.58 9.44 7.93
C PHE A 196 5.75 10.65 8.33
N ARG A 197 5.39 10.78 9.61
CA ARG A 197 4.64 11.95 10.09
C ARG A 197 5.45 13.24 9.90
N GLU A 198 6.72 13.25 10.31
CA GLU A 198 7.59 14.41 10.13
C GLU A 198 7.82 14.75 8.64
N LYS A 199 7.84 13.75 7.77
CA LYS A 199 8.10 13.91 6.34
C LYS A 199 6.86 14.32 5.52
N PHE A 200 5.69 13.79 5.83
CA PHE A 200 4.53 13.80 4.92
C PHE A 200 3.26 14.43 5.50
N GLU A 201 3.07 14.47 6.83
CA GLU A 201 1.78 14.84 7.44
C GLU A 201 1.31 16.25 7.05
N GLU A 202 2.20 17.25 7.13
CA GLU A 202 1.86 18.64 6.82
C GLU A 202 1.43 18.79 5.36
N GLN A 203 2.18 18.20 4.43
CA GLN A 203 1.88 18.26 3.01
C GLN A 203 0.61 17.46 2.68
N ALA A 204 0.40 16.30 3.30
CA ALA A 204 -0.80 15.49 3.13
C ALA A 204 -2.06 16.26 3.51
N ARG A 205 -2.04 16.95 4.67
CA ARG A 205 -3.18 17.77 5.10
C ARG A 205 -3.47 18.91 4.14
N LYS A 206 -2.43 19.59 3.60
CA LYS A 206 -2.61 20.64 2.58
C LYS A 206 -3.25 20.08 1.30
N ASN A 207 -2.69 19.00 0.77
CA ASN A 207 -3.19 18.34 -0.44
C ASN A 207 -4.66 17.91 -0.29
N ILE A 208 -5.00 17.26 0.83
CA ILE A 208 -6.36 16.80 1.13
C ILE A 208 -7.32 17.98 1.28
N LEU A 209 -6.92 19.06 1.98
CA LEU A 209 -7.75 20.27 2.11
C LEU A 209 -8.03 20.90 0.76
N THR A 210 -7.01 21.05 -0.09
CA THR A 210 -7.16 21.59 -1.44
C THR A 210 -8.10 20.72 -2.29
N GLU A 211 -7.98 19.39 -2.22
CA GLU A 211 -8.91 18.50 -2.94
C GLU A 211 -10.34 18.63 -2.43
N VAL A 212 -10.55 18.75 -1.12
CA VAL A 212 -11.88 18.98 -0.53
C VAL A 212 -12.47 20.31 -1.03
N GLU A 213 -11.69 21.39 -1.10
CA GLU A 213 -12.15 22.68 -1.61
C GLU A 213 -12.54 22.63 -3.10
N ILE A 214 -11.84 21.82 -3.90
CA ILE A 214 -12.16 21.62 -5.33
C ILE A 214 -13.45 20.81 -5.52
N LEU A 215 -13.71 19.84 -4.63
CA LEU A 215 -14.84 18.91 -4.72
C LEU A 215 -16.13 19.39 -4.04
N SER A 216 -16.06 20.42 -3.20
CA SER A 216 -17.21 20.98 -2.43
C SER A 216 -17.99 22.03 -3.21
#